data_AF-A0A928M5N9-F1
#
_entry.id   AF-A0A928M5N9-F1
#
_cell.length_a   1.000
_cell.length_b   1.000
_cell.length_c   1.000
_cell.angle_alpha   90.00
_cell.angle_beta   90.00
_cell.angle_gamma   90.00
#
_symmetry.space_group_name_H-M   'P 1'
#
loop_
_entity.id
_entity.type
_entity.pdbx_description
1 polymer ?
#
loop_
_entity_poly.entity_id
_entity_poly.type
_entity_poly.pdbx_seq_one_letter_code
_entity_poly.pdbx_strand_id
1 'polypeptide(L)'
;MGFAENLREIRTRRNITQEQLAEMLSVSRQTISKWESGQGYPETEKLLFLAKELRVSLDDLFSERRMARSVPSQRISKVDTYLNCAEVFAHRSTCLKRWYGAVIVKDDAVISTGYNGAPRGMEHCSDLGVCPRMDRNLHMGEGYGICRAIHAEANALLNCSRDQTMGADLYLVGVNPRDRSIHAAKPCPVCARMIIQAGIRQVYLRVGEGAGNYMRIPAKELPWVQNAEGASL
;
A
#
# COMPACT_ATOMS: atom_id res chain seq x y z
N MET A 1 12.09 0.94 16.87
CA MET A 1 12.68 -0.31 17.38
C MET A 1 14.18 -0.11 17.40
N GLY A 2 14.81 -0.20 18.57
CA GLY A 2 16.25 0.01 18.76
C GLY A 2 17.01 -1.31 18.88
N PHE A 3 18.34 -1.23 18.99
CA PHE A 3 19.26 -2.38 19.05
C PHE A 3 18.81 -3.53 19.96
N ALA A 4 18.33 -3.22 21.17
CA ALA A 4 17.91 -4.21 22.17
C ALA A 4 16.78 -5.13 21.66
N GLU A 5 15.80 -4.54 20.99
CA GLU A 5 14.64 -5.24 20.43
C GLU A 5 15.04 -6.07 19.20
N ASN A 6 15.85 -5.48 18.32
CA ASN A 6 16.38 -6.15 17.13
C ASN A 6 17.21 -7.38 17.51
N LEU A 7 18.11 -7.26 18.49
CA LEU A 7 18.94 -8.37 18.96
C LEU A 7 18.08 -9.52 19.47
N ARG A 8 17.06 -9.22 20.29
CA ARG A 8 16.13 -10.21 20.82
C ARG A 8 15.35 -10.91 19.71
N GLU A 9 14.82 -10.16 18.75
CA GLU A 9 14.06 -10.69 17.61
C GLU A 9 14.92 -11.59 16.71
N ILE A 10 16.14 -11.14 16.37
CA ILE A 10 17.07 -11.92 15.54
C ILE A 10 17.43 -13.24 16.25
N ARG A 11 17.69 -13.19 17.56
CA ARG A 11 17.99 -14.37 18.36
C ARG A 11 16.82 -15.35 18.40
N THR A 12 15.61 -14.88 18.70
CA THR A 12 14.42 -15.74 18.82
C THR A 12 14.02 -16.34 17.48
N ARG A 13 14.10 -15.59 16.38
CA ARG A 13 13.86 -16.10 15.02
C ARG A 13 14.78 -17.26 14.64
N ARG A 14 15.95 -17.35 15.26
CA ARG A 14 16.93 -18.42 15.05
C ARG A 14 16.86 -19.54 16.08
N ASN A 15 15.88 -19.52 16.98
CA ASN A 15 15.74 -20.48 18.08
C ASN A 15 16.99 -20.56 18.98
N ILE A 16 17.72 -19.47 19.14
CA ILE A 16 18.89 -19.39 20.03
C ILE A 16 18.41 -18.89 21.40
N THR A 17 18.83 -19.53 22.50
CA THR A 17 18.53 -19.04 23.86
C THR A 17 19.49 -17.94 24.30
N GLN A 18 19.17 -17.19 25.35
CA GLN A 18 20.09 -16.19 25.89
C GLN A 18 21.39 -16.85 26.38
N GLU A 19 21.28 -18.02 27.00
CA GLU A 19 22.40 -18.86 27.42
C GLU A 19 23.27 -19.29 26.24
N GLN A 20 22.68 -19.81 25.16
CA GLN A 20 23.44 -20.23 23.98
C GLN A 20 24.15 -19.06 23.30
N LEU A 21 23.51 -17.89 23.19
CA LEU A 21 24.16 -16.71 22.64
C LEU A 21 25.29 -16.21 23.54
N ALA A 22 25.11 -16.31 24.86
CA ALA A 22 26.14 -15.94 25.83
C ALA A 22 27.38 -16.84 25.70
N GLU A 23 27.19 -18.15 25.54
CA GLU A 23 28.25 -19.11 25.29
C GLU A 23 29.01 -18.81 23.98
N MET A 24 28.29 -18.57 22.88
CA MET A 24 28.88 -18.22 21.58
C MET A 24 29.77 -16.98 21.65
N LEU A 25 29.39 -16.00 22.47
CA LEU A 25 30.12 -14.74 22.61
C LEU A 25 31.12 -14.74 23.77
N SER A 26 31.23 -15.85 24.52
CA SER A 26 32.02 -15.95 25.74
C SER A 26 31.73 -14.81 26.73
N VAL A 27 30.45 -14.58 27.00
CA VAL A 27 29.95 -13.62 28.00
C VAL A 27 28.95 -14.29 28.93
N SER A 28 28.56 -13.60 30.01
CA SER A 28 27.52 -14.11 30.91
C SER A 28 26.12 -13.96 30.28
N ARG A 29 25.19 -14.87 30.61
CA ARG A 29 23.77 -14.72 30.21
C ARG A 29 23.14 -13.42 30.73
N GLN A 30 23.59 -12.92 31.88
CA GLN A 30 23.18 -11.63 32.42
C GLN A 30 23.58 -10.46 31.51
N THR A 31 24.73 -10.56 30.83
CA THR A 31 25.21 -9.58 29.85
C THR A 31 24.27 -9.51 28.65
N ILE A 32 23.87 -10.67 28.10
CA ILE A 32 22.88 -10.72 26.99
C ILE A 32 21.54 -10.14 27.43
N SER A 33 21.08 -10.49 28.63
CA SER A 33 19.83 -9.95 29.18
C SER A 33 19.84 -8.43 29.30
N LYS A 34 20.97 -7.84 29.74
CA LYS A 34 21.15 -6.37 29.81
C LYS A 34 21.12 -5.70 28.45
N TRP A 35 21.69 -6.34 27.41
CA TRP A 35 21.65 -5.83 26.05
C TRP A 35 20.22 -5.87 25.48
N GLU A 36 19.50 -6.97 25.68
CA GLU A 36 18.12 -7.13 25.21
C GLU A 36 17.09 -6.27 25.99
N SER A 37 17.43 -5.81 27.20
CA SER A 37 16.61 -4.88 27.98
C SER A 37 16.96 -3.41 27.77
N GLY A 38 17.96 -3.11 26.93
CA GLY A 38 18.43 -1.75 26.66
C GLY A 38 19.20 -1.09 27.80
N GLN A 39 19.58 -1.86 28.83
CA GLN A 39 20.35 -1.38 29.99
C GLN A 39 21.87 -1.32 29.73
N GLY A 40 22.31 -1.63 28.51
CA GLY A 40 23.70 -1.54 28.09
C GLY A 40 23.89 -1.96 26.64
N TYR A 41 25.07 -1.68 26.10
CA TYR A 41 25.45 -2.03 24.74
C TYR A 41 26.69 -2.95 24.74
N PRO A 42 26.86 -3.82 23.73
CA PRO A 42 28.08 -4.58 23.57
C PRO A 42 29.22 -3.69 23.13
N GLU A 43 30.44 -4.07 23.50
CA GLU A 43 31.66 -3.45 22.97
C GLU A 43 31.86 -3.79 21.49
N THR A 44 32.64 -2.97 20.77
CA THR A 44 32.88 -3.10 19.32
C THR A 44 33.31 -4.49 18.88
N GLU A 45 34.16 -5.16 19.67
CA GLU A 45 34.59 -6.53 19.39
C GLU A 45 33.40 -7.51 19.46
N LYS A 46 32.59 -7.43 20.50
CA LYS A 46 31.40 -8.28 20.67
C LYS A 46 30.33 -7.98 19.63
N LEU A 47 30.23 -6.75 19.13
CA LEU A 47 29.35 -6.39 18.02
C LEU A 47 29.72 -7.10 16.72
N LEU A 48 31.02 -7.18 16.40
CA LEU A 48 31.49 -7.89 15.21
C LEU A 48 31.24 -9.41 15.33
N PHE A 49 31.45 -9.97 16.51
CA PHE A 49 31.11 -11.38 16.78
C PHE A 49 29.61 -11.64 16.70
N LEU A 50 28.78 -10.75 17.28
CA LEU A 50 27.33 -10.81 17.16
C LEU A 50 26.88 -10.85 15.70
N ALA A 51 27.38 -9.92 14.89
CA ALA A 51 27.07 -9.86 13.46
C ALA A 51 27.46 -11.16 12.73
N LYS A 52 28.64 -11.72 13.06
CA LYS A 52 29.14 -12.96 12.46
C LYS A 52 28.33 -14.19 12.86
N GLU A 53 28.12 -14.41 14.16
CA GLU A 53 27.40 -15.58 14.69
C GLU A 53 25.91 -15.53 14.33
N LEU A 54 25.32 -14.35 14.44
CA LEU A 54 23.95 -14.10 14.00
C LEU A 54 23.86 -13.86 12.50
N ARG A 55 24.90 -14.11 11.68
CA ARG A 55 24.93 -13.94 10.21
C ARG A 55 24.05 -12.77 9.73
N VAL A 56 24.26 -11.60 10.29
CA VAL A 56 23.58 -10.35 9.98
C VAL A 56 24.62 -9.25 9.82
N SER A 57 24.29 -8.16 9.15
CA SER A 57 25.14 -6.97 9.13
C SER A 57 25.03 -6.20 10.45
N LEU A 58 26.01 -5.33 10.74
CA LEU A 58 25.87 -4.38 11.84
C LEU A 58 24.67 -3.44 11.64
N ASP A 59 24.35 -3.13 10.38
CA ASP A 59 23.17 -2.32 10.04
C ASP A 59 21.88 -3.03 10.49
N ASP A 60 21.73 -4.33 10.28
CA ASP A 60 20.55 -5.09 10.75
C ASP A 60 20.37 -5.06 12.29
N LEU A 61 21.46 -4.93 13.04
CA LEU A 61 21.43 -4.83 14.50
C LEU A 61 21.01 -3.42 14.96
N PHE A 62 21.48 -2.37 14.28
CA PHE A 62 21.29 -0.98 14.71
C PHE A 62 20.19 -0.23 13.96
N SER A 63 19.74 -0.73 12.82
CA SER A 63 18.77 -0.05 11.99
C SER A 63 17.42 0.05 12.69
N GLU A 64 17.00 1.30 12.92
CA GLU A 64 15.60 1.61 13.16
C GLU A 64 14.85 1.26 11.88
N ARG A 65 14.15 0.12 11.91
CA ARG A 65 13.36 -0.46 10.82
C ARG A 65 12.90 0.56 9.77
N ARG A 66 13.73 0.86 8.77
CA ARG A 66 13.23 0.95 7.41
C ARG A 66 12.85 -0.46 7.11
N MET A 67 11.55 -0.75 7.02
CA MET A 67 11.03 -2.05 6.61
C MET A 67 12.00 -2.63 5.59
N ALA A 68 12.74 -3.67 6.01
CA ALA A 68 13.69 -4.32 5.14
C ALA A 68 12.87 -4.79 3.95
N ARG A 69 12.96 -4.06 2.83
CA ARG A 69 12.51 -4.57 1.55
C ARG A 69 13.48 -5.69 1.29
N SER A 70 13.13 -6.90 1.72
CA SER A 70 13.76 -8.10 1.20
C SER A 70 13.78 -7.91 -0.30
N VAL A 71 14.98 -7.86 -0.90
CA VAL A 71 15.09 -7.93 -2.35
C VAL A 71 14.39 -9.25 -2.70
N PRO A 72 13.22 -9.22 -3.34
CA PRO A 72 12.47 -10.44 -3.50
C PRO A 72 13.33 -11.37 -4.38
N SER A 73 13.61 -12.57 -3.88
CA SER A 73 14.41 -13.59 -4.59
C SER A 73 13.77 -14.03 -5.90
N GLN A 74 12.51 -13.63 -6.13
CA GLN A 74 11.75 -13.82 -7.34
C GLN A 74 11.28 -12.48 -7.91
N ARG A 75 11.30 -12.40 -9.25
CA ARG A 75 10.74 -11.28 -10.01
C ARG A 75 9.28 -11.06 -9.60
N ILE A 76 8.95 -9.83 -9.23
CA ILE A 76 7.57 -9.44 -8.91
C ILE A 76 6.62 -9.75 -10.07
N SER A 77 5.40 -10.19 -9.74
CA SER A 77 4.36 -10.46 -10.74
C SER A 77 3.98 -9.18 -11.49
N LYS A 78 3.52 -9.30 -12.73
CA LYS A 78 3.06 -8.14 -13.50
C LYS A 78 1.88 -7.43 -12.82
N VAL A 79 0.91 -8.20 -12.32
CA VAL A 79 -0.25 -7.65 -11.61
C VAL A 79 0.18 -6.84 -10.39
N ASP A 80 1.08 -7.39 -9.57
CA ASP A 80 1.60 -6.67 -8.42
C ASP A 80 2.43 -5.45 -8.81
N THR A 81 3.16 -5.52 -9.93
CA THR A 81 3.88 -4.35 -10.46
C THR A 81 2.90 -3.20 -10.75
N TYR A 82 1.83 -3.46 -11.49
CA TYR A 82 0.86 -2.43 -11.87
C TYR A 82 0.05 -1.91 -10.68
N LEU A 83 -0.31 -2.78 -9.73
CA LEU A 83 -0.94 -2.37 -8.48
C LEU A 83 0.01 -1.54 -7.61
N ASN A 84 1.30 -1.89 -7.52
CA ASN A 84 2.28 -1.09 -6.79
C ASN A 84 2.48 0.28 -7.45
N CYS A 85 2.44 0.36 -8.78
CA CYS A 85 2.39 1.65 -9.48
C CYS A 85 1.14 2.46 -9.10
N ALA A 86 -0.05 1.83 -9.10
CA ALA A 86 -1.28 2.48 -8.70
C ALA A 86 -1.23 2.99 -7.25
N GLU A 87 -0.62 2.25 -6.32
CA GLU A 87 -0.37 2.69 -4.94
C GLU A 87 0.51 3.94 -4.89
N VAL A 88 1.59 4.00 -5.67
CA VAL A 88 2.43 5.20 -5.78
C VAL A 88 1.61 6.41 -6.27
N PHE A 89 0.72 6.23 -7.24
CA PHE A 89 -0.18 7.30 -7.67
C PHE A 89 -1.20 7.70 -6.60
N ALA A 90 -1.68 6.74 -5.79
CA ALA A 90 -2.60 7.02 -4.69
C ALA A 90 -1.99 8.03 -3.69
N HIS A 91 -0.68 7.96 -3.44
CA HIS A 91 0.03 8.92 -2.58
C HIS A 91 0.09 10.36 -3.14
N ARG A 92 -0.28 10.59 -4.40
CA ARG A 92 -0.46 11.95 -4.96
C ARG A 92 -1.87 12.51 -4.75
N SER A 93 -2.78 11.72 -4.17
CA SER A 93 -4.15 12.14 -3.89
C SER A 93 -4.18 13.37 -2.99
N THR A 94 -5.09 14.28 -3.31
CA THR A 94 -5.34 15.50 -2.53
C THR A 94 -6.68 15.42 -1.78
N CYS A 95 -7.25 14.22 -1.66
CA CYS A 95 -8.49 13.98 -0.94
C CYS A 95 -8.22 13.70 0.53
N LEU A 96 -8.94 14.36 1.43
CA LEU A 96 -8.81 14.16 2.88
C LEU A 96 -9.40 12.84 3.38
N LYS A 97 -10.34 12.26 2.62
CA LYS A 97 -11.14 11.12 3.08
C LYS A 97 -10.50 9.77 2.76
N ARG A 98 -10.09 9.58 1.50
CA ARG A 98 -9.51 8.35 0.97
C ARG A 98 -8.57 8.67 -0.17
N TRP A 99 -7.42 8.02 -0.23
CA TRP A 99 -6.50 8.13 -1.35
C TRP A 99 -6.72 6.95 -2.28
N TYR A 100 -6.94 7.24 -3.54
CA TYR A 100 -7.08 6.23 -4.58
C TYR A 100 -6.10 6.51 -5.70
N GLY A 101 -5.56 5.44 -6.26
CA GLY A 101 -4.71 5.47 -7.44
C GLY A 101 -5.13 4.38 -8.42
N ALA A 102 -5.12 4.72 -9.70
CA ALA A 102 -5.55 3.88 -10.81
C ALA A 102 -4.49 3.85 -11.91
N VAL A 103 -4.31 2.69 -12.53
CA VAL A 103 -3.44 2.48 -13.69
C VAL A 103 -4.22 1.67 -14.73
N ILE A 104 -4.19 2.10 -15.99
CA ILE A 104 -4.76 1.38 -17.12
C ILE A 104 -3.61 0.80 -17.95
N VAL A 105 -3.68 -0.50 -18.22
CA VAL A 105 -2.62 -1.24 -18.93
C VAL A 105 -3.23 -1.99 -20.11
N LYS A 106 -2.54 -1.95 -21.25
CA LYS A 106 -2.88 -2.72 -22.44
C LYS A 106 -1.60 -3.30 -23.02
N ASP A 107 -1.62 -4.59 -23.36
CA ASP A 107 -0.47 -5.29 -23.94
C ASP A 107 0.83 -5.09 -23.14
N ASP A 108 0.72 -5.20 -21.81
CA ASP A 108 1.77 -4.94 -20.81
C ASP A 108 2.33 -3.49 -20.74
N ALA A 109 1.79 -2.57 -21.53
CA ALA A 109 2.15 -1.16 -21.51
C ALA A 109 1.17 -0.35 -20.66
N VAL A 110 1.70 0.52 -19.80
CA VAL A 110 0.89 1.50 -19.06
C VAL A 110 0.41 2.58 -20.04
N ILE A 111 -0.90 2.69 -20.19
CA ILE A 111 -1.56 3.61 -21.12
C ILE A 111 -1.92 4.92 -20.43
N SER A 112 -2.42 4.82 -19.20
CA SER A 112 -2.90 5.97 -18.45
C SER A 112 -2.85 5.71 -16.95
N THR A 113 -2.82 6.79 -16.18
CA THR A 113 -2.79 6.76 -14.72
C THR A 113 -3.70 7.84 -14.16
N GLY A 114 -4.15 7.65 -12.92
CA GLY A 114 -5.03 8.58 -12.24
C GLY A 114 -4.93 8.46 -10.73
N TYR A 115 -5.22 9.56 -10.06
CA TYR A 115 -5.42 9.62 -8.61
C TYR A 115 -6.58 10.57 -8.34
N ASN A 116 -7.23 10.43 -7.18
CA ASN A 116 -8.39 11.27 -6.89
C ASN A 116 -7.97 12.67 -6.38
N GLY A 117 -8.57 13.71 -6.95
CA GLY A 117 -8.25 15.11 -6.67
C GLY A 117 -9.19 16.07 -7.40
N ALA A 118 -9.15 17.35 -7.03
CA ALA A 118 -9.95 18.38 -7.69
C ALA A 118 -9.55 18.54 -9.18
N PRO A 119 -10.45 19.06 -10.03
CA PRO A 119 -10.11 19.39 -11.42
C PRO A 119 -8.87 20.29 -11.50
N ARG A 120 -8.17 20.24 -12.65
CA ARG A 120 -6.93 21.02 -12.86
C ARG A 120 -7.19 22.52 -12.65
N GLY A 121 -6.30 23.15 -11.87
CA GLY A 121 -6.37 24.59 -11.57
C GLY A 121 -7.38 24.98 -10.48
N MET A 122 -8.09 24.02 -9.88
CA MET A 122 -9.01 24.26 -8.77
C MET A 122 -8.34 23.90 -7.45
N GLU A 123 -8.72 24.56 -6.36
CA GLU A 123 -8.21 24.25 -5.01
C GLU A 123 -8.48 22.78 -4.66
N HIS A 124 -7.65 22.15 -3.84
CA HIS A 124 -7.84 20.78 -3.41
C HIS A 124 -8.54 20.71 -2.03
N CYS A 125 -9.09 19.55 -1.66
CA CYS A 125 -9.62 19.37 -0.31
C CYS A 125 -8.50 19.51 0.74
N SER A 126 -7.28 19.08 0.41
CA SER A 126 -6.08 19.31 1.23
C SER A 126 -5.80 20.79 1.48
N ASP A 127 -6.04 21.64 0.48
CA ASP A 127 -5.71 23.08 0.55
C ASP A 127 -6.74 23.80 1.42
N LEU A 128 -8.02 23.45 1.26
CA LEU A 128 -9.12 24.03 2.01
C LEU A 128 -9.28 23.46 3.43
N GLY A 129 -8.67 22.30 3.71
CA GLY A 129 -8.84 21.58 4.97
C GLY A 129 -10.25 21.01 5.20
N VAL A 130 -11.16 21.10 4.22
CA VAL A 130 -12.56 20.67 4.35
C VAL A 130 -12.97 19.67 3.27
N CYS A 131 -13.93 18.81 3.60
CA CYS A 131 -14.52 17.86 2.66
C CYS A 131 -16.03 17.77 2.85
N PRO A 132 -16.84 18.21 1.87
CA PRO A 132 -18.30 18.27 2.02
C PRO A 132 -18.97 16.90 2.23
N ARG A 133 -18.27 15.81 1.87
CA ARG A 133 -18.71 14.43 2.11
C ARG A 133 -18.35 13.92 3.50
N MET A 134 -17.28 14.43 4.12
CA MET A 134 -16.97 14.11 5.51
C MET A 134 -17.93 14.86 6.44
N ASP A 135 -18.18 16.14 6.17
CA ASP A 135 -19.07 16.99 6.97
C ASP A 135 -20.52 16.46 7.05
N ARG A 136 -20.95 15.74 6.00
CA ARG A 136 -22.28 15.13 5.89
C ARG A 136 -22.31 13.63 6.16
N ASN A 137 -21.20 13.05 6.63
CA ASN A 137 -21.06 11.60 6.88
C ASN A 137 -21.48 10.68 5.71
N LEU A 138 -21.34 11.14 4.47
CA LEU A 138 -21.79 10.39 3.29
C LEU A 138 -20.85 9.23 3.00
N HIS A 139 -21.35 8.07 2.61
CA HIS A 139 -20.58 6.87 2.30
C HIS A 139 -20.21 6.76 0.81
N MET A 140 -19.60 5.64 0.42
CA MET A 140 -19.18 5.37 -0.96
C MET A 140 -20.38 5.32 -1.91
N GLY A 141 -20.27 5.94 -3.08
CA GLY A 141 -21.38 6.07 -4.04
C GLY A 141 -22.33 7.25 -3.77
N GLU A 142 -22.34 7.78 -2.54
CA GLU A 142 -23.17 8.92 -2.17
C GLU A 142 -22.47 10.27 -2.36
N GLY A 143 -23.26 11.30 -2.67
CA GLY A 143 -22.78 12.67 -2.74
C GLY A 143 -21.73 12.91 -3.82
N TYR A 144 -21.77 12.17 -4.94
CA TYR A 144 -20.84 12.39 -6.05
C TYR A 144 -20.94 13.83 -6.58
N GLY A 145 -22.16 14.36 -6.72
CA GLY A 145 -22.40 15.73 -7.21
C GLY A 145 -21.89 16.84 -6.28
N ILE A 146 -21.65 16.55 -5.00
CA ILE A 146 -21.06 17.52 -4.06
C ILE A 146 -19.57 17.27 -3.80
N CYS A 147 -19.01 16.20 -4.37
CA CYS A 147 -17.61 15.86 -4.21
C CYS A 147 -16.75 16.80 -5.07
N ARG A 148 -15.77 17.46 -4.46
CA ARG A 148 -14.80 18.28 -5.22
C ARG A 148 -13.83 17.44 -6.03
N ALA A 149 -13.56 16.20 -5.59
CA ALA A 149 -12.59 15.33 -6.22
C ALA A 149 -13.21 14.54 -7.37
N ILE A 150 -12.56 14.56 -8.52
CA ILE A 150 -12.69 13.52 -9.55
C ILE A 150 -12.00 12.27 -9.00
N HIS A 151 -12.63 11.11 -9.17
CA HIS A 151 -12.10 9.83 -8.71
C HIS A 151 -10.89 9.37 -9.54
N ALA A 152 -10.08 8.46 -8.99
CA ALA A 152 -8.84 8.01 -9.63
C ALA A 152 -9.12 7.28 -10.96
N GLU A 153 -10.15 6.44 -10.98
CA GLU A 153 -10.61 5.70 -12.16
C GLU A 153 -11.06 6.65 -13.27
N ALA A 154 -11.86 7.65 -12.91
CA ALA A 154 -12.32 8.66 -13.85
C ALA A 154 -11.16 9.50 -14.39
N ASN A 155 -10.22 9.92 -13.55
CA ASN A 155 -9.02 10.63 -13.99
C ASN A 155 -8.15 9.79 -14.93
N ALA A 156 -7.98 8.50 -14.66
CA ALA A 156 -7.25 7.61 -15.56
C ALA A 156 -7.95 7.50 -16.93
N LEU A 157 -9.28 7.37 -16.95
CA LEU A 157 -10.06 7.33 -18.19
C LEU A 157 -10.03 8.66 -18.95
N LEU A 158 -10.07 9.81 -18.26
CA LEU A 158 -10.01 11.14 -18.89
C LEU A 158 -8.67 11.43 -19.60
N ASN A 159 -7.60 10.75 -19.19
CA ASN A 159 -6.26 10.95 -19.76
C ASN A 159 -5.95 10.02 -20.94
N CYS A 160 -6.92 9.22 -21.43
CA CYS A 160 -6.74 8.36 -22.59
C CYS A 160 -8.00 8.30 -23.47
N SER A 161 -7.84 7.89 -24.73
CA SER A 161 -8.97 7.71 -25.63
C SER A 161 -9.64 6.35 -25.40
N ARG A 162 -10.91 6.24 -25.83
CA ARG A 162 -11.63 4.96 -25.76
C ARG A 162 -10.92 3.85 -26.55
N ASP A 163 -10.33 4.16 -27.69
CA ASP A 163 -9.62 3.16 -28.51
C ASP A 163 -8.40 2.57 -27.77
N GLN A 164 -7.74 3.39 -26.95
CA GLN A 164 -6.65 2.94 -26.09
C GLN A 164 -7.16 2.05 -24.95
N THR A 165 -8.37 2.30 -24.43
CA THR A 165 -8.96 1.51 -23.33
C THR A 165 -9.65 0.22 -23.79
N MET A 166 -10.01 0.11 -25.08
CA MET A 166 -10.64 -1.12 -25.61
C MET A 166 -9.75 -2.34 -25.37
N GLY A 167 -10.24 -3.28 -24.56
CA GLY A 167 -9.53 -4.51 -24.21
C GLY A 167 -8.43 -4.35 -23.15
N ALA A 168 -8.22 -3.13 -22.64
CA ALA A 168 -7.26 -2.84 -21.58
C ALA A 168 -7.78 -3.32 -20.21
N ASP A 169 -6.88 -3.45 -19.24
CA ASP A 169 -7.21 -3.78 -17.85
C ASP A 169 -6.94 -2.58 -16.93
N LEU A 170 -7.73 -2.44 -15.87
CA LEU A 170 -7.60 -1.37 -14.88
C LEU A 170 -7.15 -1.92 -13.53
N TYR A 171 -6.17 -1.28 -12.90
CA TYR A 171 -5.61 -1.63 -11.59
C TYR A 171 -5.91 -0.50 -10.61
N LEU A 172 -6.55 -0.81 -9.48
CA LEU A 172 -7.04 0.17 -8.51
C LEU A 172 -6.56 -0.16 -7.10
N VAL A 173 -6.05 0.86 -6.40
CA VAL A 173 -5.60 0.77 -5.01
C VAL A 173 -6.25 1.87 -4.18
N GLY A 174 -6.63 1.50 -2.96
CA GLY A 174 -7.14 2.41 -1.93
C GLY A 174 -6.22 2.44 -0.73
N VAL A 175 -5.85 3.65 -0.29
CA VAL A 175 -4.95 3.92 0.84
C VAL A 175 -5.66 4.85 1.83
N ASN A 176 -5.53 4.54 3.11
CA ASN A 176 -6.01 5.39 4.18
C ASN A 176 -5.06 6.59 4.40
N PRO A 177 -5.53 7.85 4.33
CA PRO A 177 -4.65 9.02 4.46
C PRO A 177 -3.96 9.15 5.83
N ARG A 178 -4.55 8.58 6.89
CA ARG A 178 -4.09 8.75 8.28
C ARG A 178 -2.90 7.86 8.63
N ASP A 179 -3.03 6.57 8.37
CA ASP A 179 -2.09 5.52 8.77
C ASP A 179 -1.36 4.89 7.57
N ARG A 180 -1.73 5.26 6.34
CA ARG A 180 -1.22 4.72 5.07
C ARG A 180 -1.52 3.24 4.86
N SER A 181 -2.43 2.66 5.64
CA SER A 181 -2.82 1.26 5.45
C SER A 181 -3.60 1.09 4.16
N ILE A 182 -3.38 -0.04 3.50
CA ILE A 182 -4.14 -0.43 2.32
C ILE A 182 -5.52 -0.94 2.76
N HIS A 183 -6.58 -0.45 2.11
CA HIS A 183 -7.93 -0.97 2.29
C HIS A 183 -8.43 -1.55 0.97
N ALA A 184 -9.46 -2.40 1.06
CA ALA A 184 -10.12 -2.94 -0.12
C ALA A 184 -10.60 -1.83 -1.05
N ALA A 185 -10.00 -1.78 -2.23
CA ALA A 185 -10.36 -0.86 -3.28
C ALA A 185 -11.68 -1.29 -3.91
N LYS A 186 -12.62 -0.37 -4.07
CA LYS A 186 -13.88 -0.64 -4.78
C LYS A 186 -14.27 0.59 -5.60
N PRO A 187 -14.48 0.45 -6.92
CA PRO A 187 -14.96 1.56 -7.72
C PRO A 187 -16.39 1.90 -7.31
N CYS A 188 -16.70 3.19 -7.25
CA CYS A 188 -18.08 3.62 -7.01
C CYS A 188 -18.96 3.30 -8.23
N PRO A 189 -20.30 3.24 -8.10
CA PRO A 189 -21.19 2.92 -9.22
C PRO A 189 -21.00 3.85 -10.43
N VAL A 190 -20.73 5.13 -10.18
CA VAL A 190 -20.45 6.14 -11.21
C VAL A 190 -19.17 5.78 -12.01
N CYS A 191 -18.10 5.37 -11.31
CA CYS A 191 -16.86 4.91 -11.95
C CYS A 191 -17.03 3.57 -12.64
N ALA A 192 -17.77 2.64 -12.05
CA ALA A 192 -18.08 1.34 -12.67
C ALA A 192 -18.77 1.52 -14.03
N ARG A 193 -19.76 2.42 -14.14
CA ARG A 193 -20.39 2.77 -15.43
C ARG A 193 -19.38 3.27 -16.46
N MET A 194 -18.48 4.19 -16.06
CA MET A 194 -17.44 4.72 -16.94
C MET A 194 -16.46 3.64 -17.41
N ILE A 195 -16.00 2.78 -16.49
CA ILE A 195 -15.08 1.67 -16.77
C ILE A 195 -15.69 0.71 -17.79
N ILE A 196 -16.96 0.32 -17.59
CA ILE A 196 -17.69 -0.56 -18.51
C ILE A 196 -17.82 0.10 -19.89
N GLN A 197 -18.26 1.36 -19.94
CA GLN A 197 -18.48 2.09 -21.19
C GLN A 197 -17.16 2.32 -21.98
N ALA A 198 -16.05 2.48 -21.26
CA ALA A 198 -14.72 2.64 -21.84
C ALA A 198 -14.18 1.34 -22.48
N GLY A 199 -14.83 0.19 -22.27
CA GLY A 199 -14.39 -1.08 -22.85
C GLY A 199 -13.20 -1.71 -22.14
N ILE A 200 -12.96 -1.35 -20.87
CA ILE A 200 -12.04 -2.07 -19.98
C ILE A 200 -12.52 -3.52 -19.85
N ARG A 201 -11.58 -4.46 -19.87
CA ARG A 201 -11.83 -5.90 -19.85
C ARG A 201 -11.84 -6.45 -18.42
N GLN A 202 -10.77 -6.26 -17.67
CA GLN A 202 -10.64 -6.71 -16.28
C GLN A 202 -10.33 -5.54 -15.35
N VAL A 203 -10.79 -5.65 -14.10
CA VAL A 203 -10.42 -4.74 -13.03
C VAL A 203 -9.75 -5.52 -11.90
N TYR A 204 -8.55 -5.09 -11.53
CA TYR A 204 -7.76 -5.62 -10.43
C TYR A 204 -7.83 -4.66 -9.25
N LEU A 205 -8.32 -5.15 -8.11
CA LEU A 205 -8.60 -4.37 -6.91
C LEU A 205 -7.68 -4.83 -5.80
N ARG A 206 -6.85 -3.94 -5.25
CA ARG A 206 -6.04 -4.29 -4.07
C ARG A 206 -6.95 -4.47 -2.86
N VAL A 207 -6.75 -5.57 -2.11
CA VAL A 207 -7.56 -5.90 -0.91
C VAL A 207 -6.78 -5.89 0.39
N GLY A 208 -5.45 -5.86 0.33
CA GLY A 208 -4.58 -5.77 1.50
C GLY A 208 -3.14 -5.50 1.10
N GLU A 209 -2.25 -5.40 2.09
CA GLU A 209 -0.83 -5.15 1.88
C GLU A 209 -0.11 -6.39 1.31
N GLY A 210 0.92 -6.17 0.49
CA GLY A 210 1.77 -7.25 -0.01
C GLY A 210 1.31 -7.88 -1.33
N ALA A 211 2.21 -8.69 -1.90
CA ALA A 211 2.01 -9.33 -3.20
C ALA A 211 0.88 -10.37 -3.16
N GLY A 212 0.10 -10.46 -4.24
CA GLY A 212 -1.00 -11.42 -4.35
C GLY A 212 -2.30 -11.02 -3.64
N ASN A 213 -2.29 -9.98 -2.79
CA ASN A 213 -3.48 -9.51 -2.07
C ASN A 213 -4.38 -8.62 -2.92
N TYR A 214 -4.97 -9.18 -3.97
CA TYR A 214 -5.90 -8.49 -4.85
C TYR A 214 -7.06 -9.39 -5.30
N MET A 215 -8.15 -8.76 -5.72
CA MET A 215 -9.27 -9.41 -6.42
C MET A 215 -9.22 -9.05 -7.90
N ARG A 216 -9.66 -9.96 -8.76
CA ARG A 216 -9.85 -9.73 -10.20
C ARG A 216 -11.33 -9.88 -10.52
N ILE A 217 -11.91 -8.86 -11.14
CA ILE A 217 -13.33 -8.84 -11.52
C ILE A 217 -13.42 -8.45 -13.00
N PRO A 218 -14.14 -9.20 -13.84
CA PRO A 218 -14.48 -8.75 -15.19
C PRO A 218 -15.23 -7.41 -15.12
N ALA A 219 -14.88 -6.43 -15.95
CA ALA A 219 -15.44 -5.08 -15.83
C ALA A 219 -16.98 -5.05 -15.92
N LYS A 220 -17.56 -5.94 -16.74
CA LYS A 220 -19.00 -6.10 -16.93
C LYS A 220 -19.75 -6.60 -15.68
N GLU A 221 -19.04 -7.18 -14.73
CA GLU A 221 -19.57 -7.69 -13.46
C GLU A 221 -19.43 -6.68 -12.31
N LEU A 222 -18.91 -5.48 -12.58
CA LEU A 222 -18.83 -4.43 -11.57
C LEU A 222 -20.22 -3.95 -11.16
N PRO A 223 -20.49 -3.71 -9.86
CA PRO A 223 -21.74 -3.12 -9.42
C PRO A 223 -21.83 -1.66 -9.86
N TRP A 224 -22.63 -1.39 -10.90
CA TRP A 224 -22.71 -0.09 -11.58
C TRP A 224 -24.01 0.70 -11.30
N VAL A 225 -24.95 0.07 -10.59
CA VAL A 225 -26.19 0.68 -10.11
C VAL A 225 -26.33 0.45 -8.61
N GLN A 226 -26.83 1.46 -7.90
CA GLN A 226 -27.27 1.34 -6.52
C GLN A 226 -28.80 1.33 -6.52
N ASN A 227 -29.42 0.40 -5.81
CA ASN A 227 -30.86 0.45 -5.59
C ASN A 227 -31.20 1.63 -4.68
N ALA A 228 -32.48 2.05 -4.66
CA ALA A 228 -32.97 3.15 -3.82
C ALA A 228 -32.68 2.95 -2.30
N GLU A 229 -32.39 1.72 -1.89
CA GLU A 229 -32.04 1.32 -0.51
C GLU A 229 -30.53 1.16 -0.27
N GLY A 230 -29.67 1.53 -1.23
CA GLY A 230 -28.22 1.53 -1.06
C GLY A 230 -27.50 0.18 -1.24
N ALA A 231 -28.23 -0.91 -1.48
CA ALA A 231 -27.64 -2.21 -1.81
C ALA A 231 -27.25 -2.30 -3.31
N SER A 232 -26.08 -2.89 -3.61
CA SER A 232 -25.66 -3.23 -4.97
C SER A 232 -26.28 -4.56 -5.39
N LEU A 233 -26.92 -4.59 -6.58
CA LEU A 233 -27.34 -5.82 -7.27
C LEU A 233 -26.12 -6.64 -7.76
#